data_AF-A0A538CLL4-F1
#
_entry.id   AF-A0A538CLL4-F1
#
_cell.length_a   1.000
_cell.length_b   1.000
_cell.length_c   1.000
_cell.angle_alpha   90.00
_cell.angle_beta   90.00
_cell.angle_gamma   90.00
#
_symmetry.space_group_name_H-M   'P 1'
#
loop_
_entity.id
_entity.type
_entity.pdbx_description
1 polymer ?
#
loop_
_entity_poly.entity_id
_entity_poly.type
_entity_poly.pdbx_seq_one_letter_code
_entity_poly.pdbx_strand_id
1 'polypeptide(L)' 'MSVDVVTETEIARPRSDVAAFAASPDNATRWYANIESVAWETDPPLAVGSRLAFVARFLGQTLSYTYEVSEH' A
#
# COMPACT_ATOMS: atom_id res chain seq x y z
N MET A 1 -1.96 20.63 -13.86
CA MET A 1 -3.14 20.80 -12.98
C MET A 1 -2.92 19.87 -11.80
N SER A 2 -2.75 20.37 -10.59
CA SER A 2 -2.53 19.56 -9.39
C SER A 2 -3.87 19.15 -8.80
N VAL A 3 -4.04 17.85 -8.53
CA VAL A 3 -5.18 17.33 -7.76
C VAL A 3 -4.63 16.90 -6.42
N ASP A 4 -5.20 17.43 -5.35
CA ASP A 4 -4.84 17.11 -3.96
C ASP A 4 -6.13 16.85 -3.19
N VAL A 5 -6.26 15.64 -2.62
CA VAL A 5 -7.48 15.14 -1.97
C VAL A 5 -7.08 14.43 -0.69
N VAL A 6 -7.73 14.80 0.42
CA VAL A 6 -7.53 14.21 1.74
C VAL A 6 -8.82 13.50 2.19
N THR A 7 -8.68 12.33 2.78
CA THR A 7 -9.78 11.57 3.39
C THR A 7 -9.39 11.13 4.80
N GLU A 8 -10.37 11.04 5.69
CA GLU A 8 -10.18 10.68 7.09
C GLU A 8 -11.24 9.68 7.53
N THR A 9 -10.90 8.82 8.49
CA THR A 9 -11.83 7.87 9.12
C THR A 9 -11.37 7.56 10.54
N GLU A 10 -12.31 7.35 11.46
CA GLU A 10 -12.03 6.96 12.84
C GLU A 10 -12.06 5.44 12.97
N ILE A 11 -11.00 4.86 13.54
CA ILE A 11 -10.89 3.43 13.80
C ILE A 11 -10.81 3.23 15.31
N ALA A 12 -11.75 2.47 15.87
CA ALA A 12 -11.81 2.16 17.31
C ALA A 12 -10.73 1.14 17.73
N ARG A 13 -9.45 1.48 17.52
CA ARG A 13 -8.27 0.67 17.83
C ARG A 13 -7.11 1.57 18.29
N PRO A 14 -6.16 1.03 19.08
CA PRO A 14 -4.94 1.76 19.43
C PRO A 14 -4.18 2.23 18.19
N ARG A 15 -3.58 3.42 18.26
CA ARG A 15 -2.80 4.00 17.15
C ARG A 15 -1.67 3.07 16.69
N SER A 16 -1.01 2.36 17.59
CA SER A 16 0.06 1.42 17.27
C SER A 16 -0.43 0.28 16.37
N ASP A 17 -1.63 -0.24 16.63
CA ASP A 17 -2.21 -1.34 15.86
C ASP A 17 -2.55 -0.88 14.45
N VAL A 18 -3.15 0.30 14.34
CA VAL A 18 -3.50 0.91 13.04
C VAL A 18 -2.23 1.19 12.24
N ALA A 19 -1.20 1.79 12.86
CA ALA A 19 0.06 2.10 12.21
C ALA A 19 0.79 0.83 11.72
N ALA A 20 0.91 -0.20 12.57
CA ALA A 20 1.56 -1.45 12.19
C ALA A 20 0.80 -2.18 11.06
N PHE A 21 -0.53 -2.13 11.08
CA PHE A 21 -1.35 -2.71 10.03
C PHE A 21 -1.22 -1.95 8.69
N ALA A 22 -1.28 -0.63 8.72
CA ALA A 22 -1.22 0.22 7.53
C ALA A 22 0.19 0.31 6.92
N ALA A 23 1.24 0.20 7.74
CA ALA A 23 2.62 0.26 7.27
C ALA A 23 3.17 -1.06 6.70
N SER A 24 2.46 -2.18 6.84
CA SER A 24 2.94 -3.48 6.33
C SER A 24 2.39 -3.74 4.92
N PRO A 25 3.22 -3.71 3.86
CA PRO A 25 2.78 -3.94 2.49
C PRO A 25 2.10 -5.29 2.28
N ASP A 26 2.44 -6.29 3.10
CA ASP A 26 1.84 -7.62 3.04
C ASP A 26 0.32 -7.60 3.31
N ASN A 27 -0.21 -6.52 3.91
CA ASN A 27 -1.65 -6.31 4.08
C ASN A 27 -2.33 -5.70 2.85
N ALA A 28 -1.63 -5.44 1.74
CA ALA A 28 -2.18 -4.76 0.55
C ALA A 28 -3.50 -5.33 0.03
N THR A 29 -3.60 -6.66 -0.06
CA THR A 29 -4.82 -7.35 -0.51
C THR A 29 -5.99 -7.24 0.49
N ARG A 30 -5.71 -6.88 1.74
CA ARG A 30 -6.73 -6.60 2.77
C ARG A 30 -7.20 -5.15 2.72
N TRP A 31 -6.35 -4.22 2.31
CA TRP A 31 -6.71 -2.80 2.17
C TRP A 31 -7.54 -2.57 0.91
N TYR A 32 -7.12 -3.18 -0.20
CA TYR A 32 -7.57 -2.87 -1.54
C TYR A 32 -8.21 -4.09 -2.18
N ALA A 33 -9.53 -4.04 -2.36
CA ALA A 33 -10.30 -5.16 -2.90
C ALA A 33 -9.84 -5.62 -4.30
N ASN A 34 -9.18 -4.74 -5.07
CA ASN A 34 -8.75 -5.00 -6.45
C ASN A 34 -7.28 -5.38 -6.60
N ILE A 35 -6.50 -5.46 -5.52
CA ILE A 35 -5.12 -5.95 -5.58
C ILE A 35 -5.12 -7.47 -5.50
N GLU A 36 -4.51 -8.10 -6.50
CA GLU A 36 -4.35 -9.56 -6.58
C GLU A 36 -3.10 -10.01 -5.82
N SER A 37 -1.99 -9.26 -5.91
CA SER A 37 -0.76 -9.59 -5.20
C SER A 37 0.15 -8.38 -4.96
N VAL A 38 1.05 -8.54 -4.01
CA VAL A 38 2.16 -7.64 -3.72
C VAL A 38 3.44 -8.47 -3.60
N ALA A 39 4.55 -7.94 -4.11
CA ALA A 39 5.87 -8.55 -3.99
C ALA A 39 6.90 -7.50 -3.60
N TRP A 40 7.79 -7.88 -2.71
CA TRP A 40 8.96 -7.08 -2.35
C TRP A 40 9.99 -7.12 -3.49
N GLU A 41 10.36 -5.96 -4.02
CA GLU A 41 11.51 -5.84 -4.92
C GLU A 41 12.80 -5.54 -4.15
N THR A 42 12.67 -4.92 -2.98
CA THR A 42 13.75 -4.69 -2.01
C THR A 42 13.50 -5.52 -0.76
N ASP A 43 14.55 -6.06 -0.14
CA ASP A 43 14.38 -6.83 1.09
C ASP A 43 13.79 -5.99 2.23
N PRO A 44 12.89 -6.57 3.07
CA PRO A 44 12.39 -5.90 4.27
C PRO A 44 13.52 -5.66 5.30
N PRO A 45 13.37 -4.71 6.23
CA PRO A 45 12.15 -3.97 6.58
C PRO A 45 11.81 -2.83 5.61
N LEU A 46 10.57 -2.33 5.70
CA LEU A 46 10.16 -1.14 4.96
C LEU A 46 11.00 0.07 5.41
N ALA A 47 11.53 0.80 4.45
CA ALA A 47 12.25 2.05 4.66
C ALA A 47 12.08 2.96 3.44
N VAL A 48 12.49 4.23 3.56
CA VAL A 48 12.59 5.12 2.40
C VAL A 48 13.48 4.49 1.33
N GLY A 49 13.01 4.45 0.09
CA GLY A 49 13.64 3.78 -1.05
C GLY A 49 13.25 2.30 -1.22
N SER A 50 12.50 1.70 -0.29
CA SER A 50 11.94 0.35 -0.49
C SER A 50 11.01 0.33 -1.70
N ARG A 51 11.07 -0.75 -2.49
CA ARG A 51 10.27 -0.94 -3.69
C ARG A 51 9.37 -2.15 -3.59
N LEU A 52 8.12 -1.97 -4.03
CA LEU A 52 7.05 -2.95 -3.92
C LEU A 52 6.31 -3.04 -5.25
N ALA A 53 6.27 -4.23 -5.84
CA ALA A 53 5.50 -4.50 -7.04
C ALA A 53 4.07 -4.92 -6.66
N PHE A 54 3.07 -4.22 -7.20
CA PHE A 54 1.66 -4.54 -7.03
C PHE A 54 1.08 -5.05 -8.34
N VAL A 55 0.23 -6.07 -8.25
CA VAL A 55 -0.59 -6.54 -9.36
C VAL A 55 -2.05 -6.31 -9.00
N ALA A 56 -2.76 -5.57 -9.84
CA ALA A 56 -4.16 -5.21 -9.68
C ALA A 56 -5.00 -5.69 -10.85
N ARG A 57 -6.29 -5.94 -10.59
CA ARG A 57 -7.30 -6.10 -11.64
C ARG A 57 -8.17 -4.87 -11.70
N PHE A 58 -8.07 -4.11 -12.78
CA PHE A 58 -8.84 -2.89 -12.96
C PHE A 58 -9.51 -2.88 -14.34
N LEU A 59 -10.82 -2.63 -14.37
CA LEU A 59 -11.64 -2.61 -15.59
C LEU A 59 -11.43 -3.82 -16.51
N GLY A 60 -11.24 -5.01 -15.92
CA GLY A 60 -11.05 -6.26 -16.65
C GLY A 60 -9.63 -6.50 -17.16
N GLN A 61 -8.69 -5.57 -16.93
CA GLN A 61 -7.28 -5.71 -17.31
C GLN A 61 -6.39 -5.91 -16.09
N THR A 62 -5.28 -6.61 -16.28
CA THR A 62 -4.22 -6.71 -15.27
C THR A 62 -3.30 -5.50 -15.39
N LEU A 63 -3.08 -4.82 -14.28
CA LEU A 63 -2.16 -3.70 -14.16
C LEU A 63 -1.05 -4.08 -13.18
N SER A 64 0.21 -3.96 -13.63
CA SER A 64 1.39 -4.16 -12.78
C SER A 64 2.14 -2.83 -12.65
N TYR A 65 2.48 -2.46 -11.42
CA TYR A 65 3.19 -1.21 -11.13
C TYR A 65 4.02 -1.33 -9.85
N THR A 66 5.08 -0.51 -9.77
CA THR A 66 5.97 -0.49 -8.62
C THR A 66 5.77 0.81 -7.85
N TYR A 67 5.64 0.72 -6.53
CA TYR A 67 5.73 1.86 -5.62
C TYR A 67 7.12 1.92 -4.99
N GLU A 68 7.60 3.14 -4.79
CA GLU A 68 8.79 3.44 -4.02
C GLU A 68 8.38 4.27 -2.80
N VAL A 69 8.85 3.87 -1.62
CA VAL A 69 8.57 4.58 -0.38
C VAL A 69 9.38 5.87 -0.33
N SER A 70 8.70 7.03 -0.36
CA SER A 70 9.37 8.32 -0.23
C SER A 70 9.54 8.77 1.22
N GLU A 71 8.61 8.36 2.10
CA GLU A 71 8.55 8.73 3.52
C GLU A 71 8.00 7.53 4.33
N HIS A 72 8.50 7.32 5.55
CA HIS A 72 8.03 6.24 6.44
C HIS A 72 7.95 6.68 7.90
#